data_AF-A0AB73GFI0-F1
#
_entry.id   AF-A0AB73GFI0-F1
#
_cell.length_a   1.000
_cell.length_b   1.000
_cell.length_c   1.000
_cell.angle_alpha   90.00
_cell.angle_beta   90.00
_cell.angle_gamma   90.00
#
_symmetry.space_group_name_H-M   'P 1'
#
loop_
_entity.id
_entity.type
_entity.pdbx_description
1 polymer ?
#
loop_
_entity_poly.entity_id
_entity_poly.type
_entity_poly.pdbx_seq_one_letter_code
_entity_poly.pdbx_strand_id
1 'polypeptide(L)'
;MAKKNRRLQLDKLDFSNVRYTLPSDWRQFLQLPLPQAIQSITLNNLSVENGLFIDISPDFPFQMTAAHITGSQLQVAQQHKWGLRKGEAEYYVAAATFNRQDIRALWFKVSATPDELSVQDIKGLIQEGPIIGSLAIFQSPTHPFTLSLQGERVPYEAFTHWFWPRPLSGQGNFSINLKGNLPSLTASPSSLQGTFITPSFSQQVGSK
;
A
#
# COMPACT_ATOMS: atom_id res chain seq x y z
N MET A 1 -32.98 -20.63 -14.81
CA MET A 1 -32.71 -20.30 -13.39
C MET A 1 -31.99 -18.97 -13.33
N ALA A 2 -32.63 -17.91 -12.86
CA ALA A 2 -32.04 -16.57 -12.83
C ALA A 2 -30.95 -16.49 -11.74
N LYS A 3 -29.70 -16.20 -12.13
CA LYS A 3 -28.62 -15.86 -11.20
C LYS A 3 -29.05 -14.62 -10.42
N LYS A 4 -29.50 -14.79 -9.17
CA LYS A 4 -29.60 -13.67 -8.22
C LYS A 4 -28.20 -13.03 -8.17
N ASN A 5 -28.09 -11.77 -8.57
CA ASN A 5 -26.84 -11.00 -8.48
C ASN A 5 -26.43 -10.93 -7.00
N ARG A 6 -25.50 -11.80 -6.58
CA ARG A 6 -24.96 -11.87 -5.21
C ARG A 6 -23.97 -10.74 -4.95
N ARG A 7 -24.39 -9.51 -5.22
CA ARG A 7 -23.57 -8.30 -5.08
C ARG A 7 -24.08 -7.51 -3.89
N LEU A 8 -23.19 -7.24 -2.94
CA LEU A 8 -23.43 -6.25 -1.90
C LEU A 8 -23.01 -4.89 -2.47
N GLN A 9 -23.96 -3.98 -2.62
CA GLN A 9 -23.69 -2.61 -3.02
C GLN A 9 -23.96 -1.70 -1.83
N LEU A 10 -22.96 -0.88 -1.52
CA LEU A 10 -23.04 0.16 -0.51
C LEU A 10 -22.92 1.49 -1.24
N ASP A 11 -23.90 2.37 -1.05
CA ASP A 11 -23.83 3.68 -1.69
C ASP A 11 -22.85 4.59 -0.94
N LYS A 12 -22.87 4.54 0.40
CA LYS A 12 -22.00 5.35 1.24
C LYS A 12 -21.49 4.57 2.44
N LEU A 13 -20.22 4.77 2.77
CA LEU A 13 -19.58 4.26 3.99
C LEU A 13 -18.75 5.40 4.58
N ASP A 14 -19.21 5.93 5.70
CA ASP A 14 -18.55 7.02 6.41
C ASP A 14 -18.06 6.53 7.77
N PHE A 15 -16.80 6.83 8.07
CA PHE A 15 -16.17 6.56 9.34
C PHE A 15 -15.54 7.84 9.87
N SER A 16 -15.69 8.09 11.16
CA SER A 16 -15.04 9.24 11.81
C SER A 16 -14.47 8.83 13.15
N ASN A 17 -13.24 9.27 13.43
CA ASN A 17 -12.53 8.99 14.67
C ASN A 17 -12.39 7.48 14.97
N VAL A 18 -12.36 6.65 13.92
CA VAL A 18 -12.21 5.20 14.06
C VAL A 18 -10.81 4.90 14.56
N ARG A 19 -10.73 4.05 15.60
CA ARG A 19 -9.48 3.47 16.08
C ARG A 19 -9.57 1.96 15.88
N TYR A 20 -8.74 1.43 15.00
CA TYR A 20 -8.78 0.04 14.62
C TYR A 20 -7.38 -0.56 14.63
N THR A 21 -7.16 -1.48 15.58
CA THR A 21 -6.03 -2.40 15.51
C THR A 21 -6.47 -3.60 14.70
N LEU A 22 -5.80 -3.85 13.59
CA LEU A 22 -6.10 -4.96 12.72
C LEU A 22 -5.89 -6.28 13.50
N PRO A 23 -6.79 -7.27 13.36
CA PRO A 23 -6.58 -8.60 13.90
C PRO A 23 -5.26 -9.19 13.40
N SER A 24 -4.56 -9.96 14.22
CA SER A 24 -3.26 -10.55 13.84
C SER A 24 -3.31 -11.42 12.59
N ASP A 25 -4.48 -11.93 12.23
CA ASP A 25 -4.75 -12.80 11.09
C ASP A 25 -5.41 -12.08 9.90
N TRP A 26 -5.44 -10.73 9.88
CA TRP A 26 -6.13 -9.96 8.83
C TRP A 26 -5.65 -10.30 7.41
N ARG A 27 -4.35 -10.62 7.25
CA ARG A 27 -3.75 -10.97 5.96
C ARG A 27 -4.28 -12.32 5.47
N GLN A 28 -4.43 -13.28 6.37
CA GLN A 28 -5.00 -14.61 6.13
C GLN A 28 -6.49 -14.49 5.85
N PHE A 29 -7.21 -13.64 6.60
CA PHE A 29 -8.61 -13.35 6.37
C PHE A 29 -8.87 -12.87 4.93
N LEU A 30 -8.03 -11.98 4.39
CA LEU A 30 -8.15 -11.50 3.01
C LEU A 30 -7.89 -12.59 1.95
N GLN A 31 -7.25 -13.69 2.31
CA GLN A 31 -7.06 -14.85 1.43
C GLN A 31 -8.25 -15.80 1.43
N LEU A 32 -9.10 -15.74 2.47
CA LEU A 32 -10.32 -16.55 2.53
C LEU A 32 -11.37 -16.04 1.53
N PRO A 33 -12.09 -16.96 0.87
CA PRO A 33 -13.16 -16.55 -0.02
C PRO A 33 -14.30 -15.90 0.77
N LEU A 34 -14.99 -14.94 0.15
CA LEU A 34 -16.21 -14.38 0.71
C LEU A 34 -17.25 -15.48 0.91
N PRO A 35 -18.16 -15.34 1.92
CA PRO A 35 -19.27 -16.27 2.11
C PRO A 35 -20.05 -16.50 0.81
N GLN A 36 -20.59 -17.69 0.59
CA GLN A 36 -21.28 -18.05 -0.66
C GLN A 36 -22.43 -17.10 -1.04
N ALA A 37 -23.01 -16.41 -0.06
CA ALA A 37 -24.05 -15.40 -0.25
C ALA A 37 -23.56 -14.12 -0.95
N ILE A 38 -22.26 -13.81 -0.92
CA ILE A 38 -21.66 -12.58 -1.44
C ILE A 38 -20.56 -12.94 -2.44
N GLN A 39 -20.77 -12.58 -3.70
CA GLN A 39 -19.81 -12.77 -4.80
C GLN A 39 -18.97 -11.51 -5.07
N SER A 40 -19.54 -10.33 -4.84
CA SER A 40 -18.84 -9.06 -5.01
C SER A 40 -19.34 -8.01 -4.04
N ILE A 41 -18.45 -7.08 -3.69
CA ILE A 41 -18.74 -5.93 -2.85
C ILE A 41 -18.32 -4.68 -3.63
N THR A 42 -19.23 -3.73 -3.74
CA THR A 42 -18.95 -2.42 -4.33
C THR A 42 -19.40 -1.29 -3.43
N LEU A 43 -18.62 -0.22 -3.40
CA LEU A 43 -18.83 0.95 -2.59
C LEU A 43 -18.75 2.20 -3.47
N ASN A 44 -19.84 2.96 -3.56
CA ASN A 44 -19.86 4.17 -4.41
C ASN A 44 -19.06 5.30 -3.77
N ASN A 45 -19.19 5.51 -2.46
CA ASN A 45 -18.49 6.56 -1.73
C ASN A 45 -17.93 6.05 -0.40
N LEU A 46 -16.62 6.15 -0.22
CA LEU A 46 -15.91 5.95 1.04
C LEU A 46 -15.45 7.29 1.60
N SER A 47 -15.67 7.52 2.89
CA SER A 47 -15.02 8.59 3.64
C SER A 47 -14.55 8.05 5.00
N VAL A 48 -13.29 8.28 5.31
CA VAL A 48 -12.70 8.06 6.62
C VAL A 48 -12.12 9.38 7.07
N GLU A 49 -12.52 9.85 8.24
CA GLU A 49 -12.04 11.09 8.82
C GLU A 49 -11.34 10.79 10.15
N ASN A 50 -10.11 11.29 10.31
CA ASN A 50 -9.33 11.14 11.53
C ASN A 50 -9.20 9.68 12.03
N GLY A 51 -8.89 8.76 11.11
CA GLY A 51 -8.70 7.35 11.41
C GLY A 51 -7.35 7.05 12.08
N LEU A 52 -7.34 6.05 12.96
CA LEU A 52 -6.14 5.41 13.50
C LEU A 52 -6.17 3.93 13.13
N PHE A 53 -5.28 3.51 12.24
CA PHE A 53 -5.15 2.13 11.79
C PHE A 53 -3.80 1.58 12.23
N ILE A 54 -3.80 0.41 12.87
CA ILE A 54 -2.59 -0.21 13.45
C ILE A 54 -2.52 -1.66 13.01
N ASP A 55 -1.45 -2.04 12.32
CA ASP A 55 -1.04 -3.43 12.11
C ASP A 55 0.13 -3.75 13.04
N ILE A 56 -0.06 -4.78 13.85
CA ILE A 56 0.90 -5.27 14.84
C ILE A 56 1.69 -6.49 14.36
N SER A 57 1.58 -6.85 13.08
CA SER A 57 2.32 -7.97 12.47
C SER A 57 3.83 -7.77 12.65
N PRO A 58 4.56 -8.75 13.20
CA PRO A 58 5.97 -8.56 13.55
C PRO A 58 6.88 -8.35 12.32
N ASP A 59 6.52 -8.94 11.17
CA ASP A 59 7.35 -8.92 9.97
C ASP A 59 7.40 -7.54 9.28
N PHE A 60 6.28 -6.81 9.34
CA PHE A 60 6.15 -5.49 8.73
C PHE A 60 4.97 -4.75 9.38
N PRO A 61 5.15 -4.21 10.60
CA PRO A 61 4.09 -3.49 11.29
C PRO A 61 3.86 -2.13 10.63
N PHE A 62 2.65 -1.61 10.75
CA PHE A 62 2.39 -0.23 10.36
C PHE A 62 1.42 0.47 11.31
N GLN A 63 1.50 1.79 11.33
CA GLN A 63 0.49 2.65 11.93
C GLN A 63 0.20 3.82 11.01
N MET A 64 -1.06 4.19 10.87
CA MET A 64 -1.51 5.42 10.22
C MET A 64 -2.35 6.20 11.23
N THR A 65 -1.96 7.44 11.50
CA THR A 65 -2.60 8.31 12.51
C THR A 65 -3.16 9.55 11.84
N ALA A 66 -4.37 9.95 12.25
CA ALA A 66 -5.15 11.00 11.61
C ALA A 66 -5.22 10.78 10.09
N ALA A 67 -5.62 9.56 9.72
CA ALA A 67 -5.82 9.16 8.34
C ALA A 67 -7.16 9.71 7.84
N HIS A 68 -7.10 10.44 6.74
CA HIS A 68 -8.23 10.88 5.94
C HIS A 68 -8.21 10.09 4.63
N ILE A 69 -9.26 9.34 4.35
CA ILE A 69 -9.34 8.48 3.17
C ILE A 69 -10.64 8.77 2.46
N THR A 70 -10.57 9.12 1.19
CA THR A 70 -11.74 9.22 0.32
C THR A 70 -11.67 8.14 -0.75
N GLY A 71 -12.81 7.66 -1.20
CA GLY A 71 -12.87 6.67 -2.26
C GLY A 71 -14.14 6.75 -3.07
N SER A 72 -14.03 6.41 -4.35
CA SER A 72 -15.10 6.50 -5.34
C SER A 72 -15.16 5.22 -6.16
N GLN A 73 -16.38 4.69 -6.35
CA GLN A 73 -16.67 3.56 -7.24
C GLN A 73 -15.79 2.32 -7.00
N LEU A 74 -15.52 2.03 -5.74
CA LEU A 74 -14.64 0.95 -5.32
C LEU A 74 -15.30 -0.42 -5.55
N GLN A 75 -14.56 -1.34 -6.14
CA GLN A 75 -14.88 -2.77 -6.13
C GLN A 75 -13.86 -3.50 -5.28
N VAL A 76 -14.19 -3.72 -4.00
CA VAL A 76 -13.28 -4.27 -2.98
C VAL A 76 -13.32 -5.80 -2.86
N ALA A 77 -14.26 -6.43 -3.57
CA ALA A 77 -14.31 -7.87 -3.75
C ALA A 77 -14.97 -8.25 -5.08
N GLN A 78 -14.47 -9.30 -5.72
CA GLN A 78 -15.00 -9.84 -6.97
C GLN A 78 -14.76 -11.35 -7.04
N GLN A 79 -15.74 -12.11 -7.57
CA GLN A 79 -15.63 -13.57 -7.72
C GLN A 79 -15.24 -14.28 -6.39
N HIS A 80 -15.86 -13.85 -5.29
CA HIS A 80 -15.56 -14.33 -3.93
C HIS A 80 -14.13 -14.05 -3.43
N LYS A 81 -13.35 -13.21 -4.10
CA LYS A 81 -12.00 -12.84 -3.65
C LYS A 81 -11.98 -11.38 -3.21
N TRP A 82 -11.31 -11.13 -2.08
CA TRP A 82 -10.98 -9.78 -1.65
C TRP A 82 -9.95 -9.15 -2.58
N GLY A 83 -10.01 -7.83 -2.72
CA GLY A 83 -9.05 -7.04 -3.47
C GLY A 83 -9.70 -5.85 -4.14
N LEU A 84 -8.94 -4.76 -4.28
CA LEU A 84 -9.39 -3.58 -5.01
C LEU A 84 -9.25 -3.82 -6.52
N ARG A 85 -10.37 -4.12 -7.18
CA ARG A 85 -10.42 -4.47 -8.61
C ARG A 85 -10.73 -3.28 -9.50
N LYS A 86 -11.44 -2.29 -8.96
CA LYS A 86 -11.85 -1.07 -9.65
C LYS A 86 -12.01 0.07 -8.66
N GLY A 87 -11.91 1.29 -9.17
CA GLY A 87 -12.21 2.53 -8.45
C GLY A 87 -10.96 3.30 -8.08
N GLU A 88 -11.18 4.42 -7.41
CA GLU A 88 -10.12 5.35 -7.03
C GLU A 88 -10.26 5.71 -5.55
N ALA A 89 -9.13 5.93 -4.89
CA ALA A 89 -9.09 6.39 -3.52
C ALA A 89 -7.93 7.37 -3.31
N GLU A 90 -8.08 8.29 -2.39
CA GLU A 90 -7.06 9.26 -2.00
C GLU A 90 -6.83 9.15 -0.51
N TYR A 91 -5.56 9.12 -0.12
CA TYR A 91 -5.13 8.95 1.25
C TYR A 91 -4.32 10.16 1.66
N TYR A 92 -4.67 10.74 2.80
CA TYR A 92 -3.88 11.74 3.50
C TYR A 92 -3.69 11.25 4.93
N VAL A 93 -2.44 11.09 5.37
CA VAL A 93 -2.10 10.57 6.68
C VAL A 93 -1.12 11.55 7.33
N ALA A 94 -1.52 12.15 8.44
CA ALA A 94 -0.68 13.14 9.11
C ALA A 94 0.64 12.53 9.60
N ALA A 95 0.58 11.33 10.17
CA ALA A 95 1.74 10.56 10.60
C ALA A 95 1.53 9.07 10.34
N ALA A 96 2.50 8.44 9.70
CA ALA A 96 2.55 7.02 9.48
C ALA A 96 3.89 6.46 9.95
N THR A 97 3.88 5.22 10.42
CA THR A 97 5.10 4.44 10.65
C THR A 97 4.98 3.16 9.85
N PHE A 98 5.91 2.89 8.94
CA PHE A 98 5.97 1.63 8.19
C PHE A 98 7.26 0.91 8.53
N ASN A 99 7.14 -0.25 9.17
CA ASN A 99 8.27 -1.05 9.62
C ASN A 99 9.34 -0.21 10.33
N ARG A 100 8.89 0.53 11.36
CA ARG A 100 9.69 1.45 12.20
C ARG A 100 10.19 2.72 11.51
N GLN A 101 9.85 2.94 10.24
CA GLN A 101 10.17 4.18 9.55
C GLN A 101 9.01 5.17 9.64
N ASP A 102 9.26 6.30 10.29
CA ASP A 102 8.30 7.40 10.37
C ASP A 102 8.24 8.19 9.06
N ILE A 103 7.02 8.46 8.63
CA ILE A 103 6.68 9.26 7.45
C ILE A 103 5.59 10.24 7.85
N ARG A 104 5.84 11.54 7.70
CA ARG A 104 4.88 12.61 7.99
C ARG A 104 4.23 13.13 6.72
N ALA A 105 3.03 13.68 6.86
CA ALA A 105 2.26 14.28 5.77
C ALA A 105 2.22 13.37 4.52
N LEU A 106 1.98 12.08 4.76
CA LEU A 106 1.93 11.08 3.70
C LEU A 106 0.65 11.27 2.90
N TRP A 107 0.80 11.42 1.60
CA TRP A 107 -0.31 11.55 0.69
C TRP A 107 -0.07 10.72 -0.55
N PHE A 108 -1.12 10.07 -1.05
CA PHE A 108 -1.07 9.30 -2.29
C PHE A 108 -2.46 9.04 -2.84
N LYS A 109 -2.53 8.78 -4.15
CA LYS A 109 -3.73 8.31 -4.83
C LYS A 109 -3.59 6.85 -5.18
N VAL A 110 -4.65 6.09 -5.03
CA VAL A 110 -4.77 4.71 -5.48
C VAL A 110 -5.81 4.66 -6.59
N SER A 111 -5.48 4.05 -7.72
CA SER A 111 -6.44 3.72 -8.77
C SER A 111 -6.34 2.23 -9.09
N ALA A 112 -7.48 1.61 -9.36
CA ALA A 112 -7.54 0.22 -9.74
C ALA A 112 -8.36 0.03 -11.01
N THR A 113 -7.82 -0.79 -11.88
CA THR A 113 -8.46 -1.32 -13.09
C THR A 113 -8.38 -2.85 -13.05
N PRO A 114 -9.07 -3.56 -13.95
CA PRO A 114 -8.92 -5.02 -14.04
C PRO A 114 -7.48 -5.51 -14.25
N ASP A 115 -6.61 -4.65 -14.82
CA ASP A 115 -5.26 -5.02 -15.25
C ASP A 115 -4.17 -4.51 -14.31
N GLU A 116 -4.41 -3.40 -13.61
CA GLU A 116 -3.39 -2.72 -12.80
C GLU A 116 -4.01 -2.05 -11.57
N LEU A 117 -3.30 -2.14 -10.44
CA LEU A 117 -3.46 -1.26 -9.29
C LEU A 117 -2.27 -0.30 -9.26
N SER A 118 -2.55 0.99 -9.28
CA SER A 118 -1.56 2.05 -9.31
C SER A 118 -1.66 2.89 -8.04
N VAL A 119 -0.52 3.18 -7.43
CA VAL A 119 -0.37 4.18 -6.38
C VAL A 119 0.46 5.31 -6.95
N GLN A 120 -0.14 6.49 -7.09
CA GLN A 120 0.46 7.63 -7.76
C GLN A 120 0.61 8.80 -6.82
N ASP A 121 1.49 9.71 -7.24
CA ASP A 121 1.82 10.93 -6.54
C ASP A 121 2.12 10.71 -5.05
N ILE A 122 2.78 9.61 -4.69
CA ILE A 122 3.20 9.36 -3.32
C ILE A 122 4.06 10.54 -2.91
N LYS A 123 3.69 11.21 -1.82
CA LYS A 123 4.40 12.35 -1.23
C LYS A 123 4.47 12.15 0.27
N GLY A 124 5.57 12.54 0.87
CA GLY A 124 5.70 12.51 2.33
C GLY A 124 7.03 13.08 2.77
N LEU A 125 7.23 13.12 4.09
CA LEU A 125 8.46 13.58 4.71
C LEU A 125 9.05 12.46 5.56
N ILE A 126 10.26 12.03 5.23
CA ILE A 126 11.09 11.21 6.11
C ILE A 126 12.01 12.18 6.86
N GLN A 127 11.80 12.30 8.17
CA GLN A 127 12.31 13.44 8.94
C GLN A 127 11.93 14.77 8.25
N GLU A 128 12.90 15.56 7.78
CA GLU A 128 12.71 16.83 7.06
C GLU A 128 12.97 16.73 5.54
N GLY A 129 13.24 15.52 5.04
CA GLY A 129 13.51 15.25 3.63
C GLY A 129 12.24 14.83 2.89
N PRO A 130 11.82 15.54 1.84
CA PRO A 130 10.68 15.14 1.04
C PRO A 130 11.00 13.89 0.22
N ILE A 131 9.99 13.03 0.09
CA ILE A 131 9.98 11.90 -0.82
C ILE A 131 8.84 12.03 -1.82
N ILE A 132 9.08 11.59 -3.05
CA ILE A 132 8.06 11.43 -4.09
C ILE A 132 8.16 10.04 -4.71
N GLY A 133 7.04 9.49 -5.17
CA GLY A 133 7.10 8.19 -5.85
C GLY A 133 5.80 7.71 -6.47
N SER A 134 5.88 6.50 -7.01
CA SER A 134 4.77 5.75 -7.57
C SER A 134 5.01 4.25 -7.47
N LEU A 135 3.92 3.48 -7.41
CA LEU A 135 3.92 2.03 -7.40
C LEU A 135 2.88 1.54 -8.40
N ALA A 136 3.25 0.63 -9.29
CA ALA A 136 2.31 -0.08 -10.15
C ALA A 136 2.35 -1.57 -9.82
N ILE A 137 1.19 -2.20 -9.69
CA ILE A 137 1.03 -3.63 -9.45
C ILE A 137 0.09 -4.19 -10.51
N PHE A 138 0.59 -5.05 -11.39
CA PHE A 138 -0.22 -5.72 -12.39
C PHE A 138 -1.11 -6.78 -11.74
N GLN A 139 -2.38 -6.86 -12.13
CA GLN A 139 -3.34 -7.82 -11.59
C GLN A 139 -3.27 -9.18 -12.31
N SER A 140 -2.06 -9.69 -12.49
CA SER A 140 -1.78 -11.03 -13.03
C SER A 140 -1.41 -12.01 -11.89
N PRO A 141 -1.34 -13.33 -12.14
CA PRO A 141 -1.17 -14.32 -11.07
C PRO A 141 0.05 -14.12 -10.16
N THR A 142 1.16 -13.59 -10.67
CA THR A 142 2.38 -13.32 -9.88
C THR A 142 2.47 -11.89 -9.35
N HIS A 143 1.45 -11.07 -9.64
CA HIS A 143 1.37 -9.64 -9.38
C HIS A 143 2.72 -8.91 -9.52
N PRO A 144 3.28 -8.84 -10.74
CA PRO A 144 4.48 -8.07 -10.99
C PRO A 144 4.26 -6.62 -10.55
N PHE A 145 5.26 -6.03 -9.93
CA PHE A 145 5.20 -4.64 -9.51
C PHE A 145 6.44 -3.86 -9.91
N THR A 146 6.28 -2.55 -10.01
CA THR A 146 7.36 -1.57 -10.12
C THR A 146 7.14 -0.47 -9.08
N LEU A 147 8.20 -0.12 -8.35
CA LEU A 147 8.22 1.00 -7.41
C LEU A 147 9.28 1.99 -7.86
N SER A 148 8.92 3.26 -7.99
CA SER A 148 9.87 4.36 -8.13
C SER A 148 9.73 5.29 -6.93
N LEU A 149 10.85 5.60 -6.30
CA LEU A 149 10.91 6.55 -5.19
C LEU A 149 12.11 7.46 -5.37
N GLN A 150 11.94 8.73 -5.07
CA GLN A 150 13.00 9.72 -5.04
C GLN A 150 12.87 10.53 -3.77
N GLY A 151 13.97 11.09 -3.30
CA GLY A 151 13.93 11.99 -2.17
C GLY A 151 15.12 12.92 -2.14
N GLU A 152 14.94 13.99 -1.39
CA GLU A 152 15.94 15.05 -1.23
C GLU A 152 16.26 15.24 0.25
N ARG A 153 17.56 15.30 0.56
CA ARG A 153 18.05 15.45 1.95
C ARG A 153 17.48 14.40 2.92
N VAL A 154 17.24 13.18 2.43
CA VAL A 154 16.67 12.08 3.24
C VAL A 154 17.81 11.27 3.86
N PRO A 155 17.72 10.91 5.16
CA PRO A 155 18.63 9.96 5.78
C PRO A 155 18.48 8.58 5.13
N TYR A 156 19.56 8.03 4.59
CA TYR A 156 19.52 6.76 3.85
C TYR A 156 19.24 5.57 4.77
N GLU A 157 19.60 5.67 6.06
CA GLU A 157 19.29 4.66 7.07
C GLU A 157 17.80 4.37 7.22
N ALA A 158 16.93 5.29 6.77
CA ALA A 158 15.47 5.13 6.76
C ALA A 158 14.99 3.89 5.99
N PHE A 159 15.81 3.42 5.03
CA PHE A 159 15.49 2.26 4.20
C PHE A 159 16.16 0.97 4.69
N THR A 160 17.00 1.04 5.73
CA THR A 160 17.79 -0.11 6.22
C THR A 160 16.93 -1.25 6.73
N HIS A 161 15.81 -0.94 7.40
CA HIS A 161 14.90 -1.95 7.95
C HIS A 161 13.99 -2.58 6.90
N TRP A 162 13.99 -2.07 5.68
CA TRP A 162 13.21 -2.63 4.60
C TRP A 162 13.99 -3.76 3.93
N PHE A 163 13.67 -4.12 2.69
CA PHE A 163 14.25 -5.25 1.98
C PHE A 163 15.72 -5.06 1.56
N TRP A 164 16.51 -4.34 2.36
CA TRP A 164 17.87 -3.93 2.04
C TRP A 164 18.90 -4.99 2.46
N PRO A 165 19.82 -5.39 1.57
CA PRO A 165 20.79 -6.42 1.89
C PRO A 165 21.88 -5.98 2.89
N ARG A 166 22.12 -4.67 3.04
CA ARG A 166 23.12 -4.10 3.95
C ARG A 166 22.68 -2.72 4.44
N PRO A 167 22.99 -2.31 5.68
CA PRO A 167 22.66 -0.97 6.15
C PRO A 167 23.16 0.15 5.22
N LEU A 168 22.33 1.16 5.04
CA LEU A 168 22.67 2.39 4.33
C LEU A 168 23.04 3.47 5.36
N SER A 169 23.96 4.37 5.00
CA SER A 169 24.43 5.43 5.89
C SER A 169 24.58 6.75 5.15
N GLY A 170 24.31 7.85 5.84
CA GLY A 170 24.46 9.20 5.33
C GLY A 170 23.13 9.82 4.95
N GLN A 171 23.17 11.06 4.48
CA GLN A 171 21.97 11.83 4.14
C GLN A 171 22.18 12.53 2.80
N GLY A 172 21.15 12.56 1.97
CA GLY A 172 21.19 13.32 0.74
C GLY A 172 20.07 12.98 -0.21
N ASN A 173 20.30 13.27 -1.49
CA ASN A 173 19.35 12.93 -2.53
C ASN A 173 19.49 11.44 -2.87
N PHE A 174 18.38 10.81 -3.24
CA PHE A 174 18.39 9.42 -3.70
C PHE A 174 17.34 9.19 -4.79
N SER A 175 17.55 8.13 -5.58
CA SER A 175 16.54 7.52 -6.43
C SER A 175 16.57 6.00 -6.24
N ILE A 176 15.39 5.40 -6.13
CA ILE A 176 15.18 3.97 -6.05
C ILE A 176 14.24 3.57 -7.18
N ASN A 177 14.60 2.52 -7.90
CA ASN A 177 13.69 1.82 -8.77
C ASN A 177 13.73 0.32 -8.43
N LEU A 178 12.62 -0.21 -7.97
CA LEU A 178 12.45 -1.63 -7.66
C LEU A 178 11.45 -2.26 -8.63
N LYS A 179 11.65 -3.54 -8.90
CA LYS A 179 10.65 -4.40 -9.52
C LYS A 179 10.68 -5.77 -8.87
N GLY A 180 9.56 -6.47 -8.91
CA GLY A 180 9.43 -7.76 -8.26
C GLY A 180 8.10 -8.42 -8.56
N ASN A 181 7.84 -9.53 -7.87
CA ASN A 181 6.58 -10.26 -7.93
C ASN A 181 6.00 -10.40 -6.52
N LEU A 182 4.69 -10.19 -6.39
CA LEU A 182 3.96 -10.40 -5.14
C LEU A 182 3.10 -11.67 -5.28
N PRO A 183 3.37 -12.74 -4.50
CA PRO A 183 2.52 -13.95 -4.49
C PRO A 183 1.06 -13.63 -4.16
N SER A 184 0.85 -12.60 -3.34
CA SER A 184 -0.43 -11.96 -3.11
C SER A 184 -0.19 -10.54 -2.61
N LEU A 185 -1.21 -9.68 -2.64
CA LEU A 185 -1.13 -8.32 -2.09
C LEU A 185 -0.86 -8.26 -0.57
N THR A 186 -0.96 -9.39 0.13
CA THR A 186 -0.72 -9.48 1.59
C THR A 186 0.55 -10.25 1.94
N ALA A 187 1.32 -10.71 0.96
CA ALA A 187 2.55 -11.47 1.16
C ALA A 187 3.79 -10.63 0.81
N SER A 188 4.93 -10.96 1.42
CA SER A 188 6.22 -10.41 1.03
C SER A 188 6.54 -10.73 -0.44
N PRO A 189 7.28 -9.86 -1.15
CA PRO A 189 7.72 -10.14 -2.51
C PRO A 189 8.45 -11.49 -2.62
N SER A 190 8.11 -12.31 -3.61
CA SER A 190 8.85 -13.54 -3.94
C SER A 190 10.09 -13.27 -4.76
N SER A 191 10.12 -12.14 -5.45
CA SER A 191 11.33 -11.60 -6.06
C SER A 191 11.38 -10.10 -5.84
N LEU A 192 12.59 -9.57 -5.65
CA LEU A 192 12.83 -8.15 -5.53
C LEU A 192 14.19 -7.85 -6.16
N GLN A 193 14.21 -6.90 -7.08
CA GLN A 193 15.42 -6.43 -7.71
C GLN A 193 15.32 -4.95 -8.00
N GLY A 194 16.43 -4.24 -7.87
CA GLY A 194 16.45 -2.82 -8.11
C GLY A 194 17.76 -2.18 -7.73
N THR A 195 17.80 -0.87 -7.73
CA THR A 195 19.01 -0.13 -7.38
C THR A 195 18.65 1.14 -6.61
N PHE A 196 19.42 1.43 -5.58
CA PHE A 196 19.46 2.71 -4.88
C PHE A 196 20.64 3.49 -5.36
N ILE A 197 20.36 4.70 -5.81
CA ILE A 197 21.35 5.57 -6.42
C ILE A 197 21.36 6.84 -5.60
N THR A 198 22.56 7.24 -5.19
CA THR A 198 22.84 8.56 -4.62
C THR A 198 23.87 9.26 -5.50
N PRO A 199 24.16 10.55 -5.26
CA PRO A 199 25.26 11.24 -5.94
C PRO A 199 26.64 10.61 -5.67
N SER A 200 26.79 9.82 -4.61
CA SER A 200 28.08 9.31 -4.13
C SER A 200 28.26 7.80 -4.25
N PHE A 201 27.17 7.02 -4.31
CA PHE A 201 27.23 5.58 -4.41
C PHE A 201 25.97 5.00 -5.07
N SER A 202 26.07 3.74 -5.49
CA SER A 202 24.95 2.94 -5.97
C SER A 202 24.98 1.55 -5.34
N GLN A 203 23.82 1.04 -4.93
CA GLN A 203 23.70 -0.27 -4.29
C GLN A 203 22.50 -1.05 -4.86
N GLN A 204 22.73 -2.33 -5.17
CA GLN A 204 21.67 -3.25 -5.61
C GLN A 204 20.75 -3.64 -4.45
N VAL A 205 19.47 -3.86 -4.76
CA VAL A 205 18.41 -4.23 -3.81
C VAL A 205 17.93 -5.64 -4.11
N GLY A 206 17.71 -6.43 -3.05
CA GLY A 206 17.29 -7.82 -3.12
C GLY A 206 18.40 -8.80 -3.50
N SER A 207 18.11 -10.09 -3.35
CA SER A 207 18.93 -11.21 -3.87
C SER A 207 18.21 -11.85 -5.06
N LYS A 208 18.99 -12.33 -6.03
CA LYS A 208 18.48 -13.14 -7.16
C LYS A 208 17.69 -14.36 -6.68
#